data_AF-L0PII9-F1
#
_entry.id   AF-L0PII9-F1
#
_cell.length_a   1.000
_cell.length_b   1.000
_cell.length_c   1.000
_cell.angle_alpha   90.00
_cell.angle_beta   90.00
_cell.angle_gamma   90.00
#
_symmetry.space_group_name_H-M   'P 1'
#
loop_
_entity.id
_entity.type
_entity.pdbx_description
1 polymer ?
#
loop_
_entity_poly.entity_id
_entity_poly.type
_entity_poly.pdbx_seq_one_letter_code
_entity_poly.pdbx_strand_id
1 'polypeptide(L)'
;MRNCIKRFFMNESEFRIFFLDMECRFICTATFAQISNLIKSKHLENIVQNKMPQRFSMLTFMDNANFLLSRKYSSELTNRKYHQLADNTIEKILYALERMQDEYPEKTMDIEYSQGVLTLDLGHYGTYVLNKQSPNKQIWVSSPISGPKRYDWIPSEGEKDGKWIYLRDNGVLEDSLKSELKEIIGDLK
;
A
#
# COMPACT_ATOMS: atom_id res chain seq x y z
N MET A 1 -10.75 -31.37 5.35
CA MET A 1 -11.46 -30.28 4.64
C MET A 1 -11.53 -29.08 5.56
N ARG A 2 -10.76 -28.02 5.30
CA ARG A 2 -10.61 -26.88 6.20
C ARG A 2 -11.84 -25.97 6.10
N ASN A 3 -12.39 -25.62 7.25
CA ASN A 3 -13.56 -24.77 7.45
C ASN A 3 -13.40 -23.41 6.75
N CYS A 4 -14.19 -23.16 5.72
CA CYS A 4 -14.47 -21.83 5.21
C CYS A 4 -15.30 -21.07 6.25
N ILE A 5 -14.64 -20.33 7.13
CA ILE A 5 -15.28 -19.21 7.82
C ILE A 5 -15.63 -18.21 6.71
N LYS A 6 -16.89 -18.22 6.27
CA LYS A 6 -17.48 -17.10 5.53
C LYS A 6 -17.45 -15.89 6.47
N ARG A 7 -16.34 -15.15 6.48
CA ARG A 7 -16.30 -13.78 6.99
C ARG A 7 -17.37 -13.02 6.22
N PHE A 8 -18.42 -12.58 6.91
CA PHE A 8 -19.37 -11.62 6.37
C PHE A 8 -18.62 -10.31 6.18
N PHE A 9 -18.11 -10.09 4.97
CA PHE A 9 -17.55 -8.82 4.56
C PHE A 9 -18.70 -7.90 4.18
N MET A 10 -18.77 -6.70 4.77
CA MET A 10 -19.50 -5.61 4.12
C MET A 10 -18.81 -5.34 2.81
N ASN A 11 -19.53 -5.51 1.70
CA ASN A 11 -18.99 -5.12 0.39
C ASN A 11 -18.89 -3.58 0.29
N GLU A 12 -18.13 -3.08 -0.68
CA GLU A 12 -17.89 -1.64 -0.83
C GLU A 12 -19.19 -0.83 -0.89
N SER A 13 -20.23 -1.41 -1.49
CA SER A 13 -21.55 -0.80 -1.63
C SER A 13 -22.28 -0.70 -0.29
N GLU A 14 -22.29 -1.78 0.51
CA GLU A 14 -22.88 -1.79 1.85
C GLU A 14 -22.15 -0.85 2.81
N PHE A 15 -20.83 -0.74 2.69
CA PHE A 15 -20.03 0.20 3.48
C PHE A 15 -20.31 1.65 3.10
N ARG A 16 -20.40 1.96 1.80
CA ARG A 16 -20.82 3.28 1.33
C ARG A 16 -22.23 3.64 1.81
N ILE A 17 -23.17 2.70 1.77
CA ILE A 17 -24.54 2.89 2.27
C ILE A 17 -24.52 3.18 3.78
N PHE A 18 -23.81 2.38 4.58
CA PHE A 18 -23.71 2.61 6.03
C PHE A 18 -23.12 4.00 6.36
N PHE A 19 -22.12 4.46 5.60
CA PHE A 19 -21.58 5.81 5.76
C PHE A 19 -22.54 6.93 5.32
N LEU A 20 -23.30 6.71 4.24
CA LEU A 20 -24.31 7.65 3.76
C LEU A 20 -25.49 7.77 4.75
N ASP A 21 -25.88 6.64 5.35
CA ASP A 21 -26.98 6.53 6.32
C ASP A 21 -26.61 7.08 7.71
N MET A 22 -25.31 7.15 8.03
CA MET A 22 -24.78 7.78 9.24
C MET A 22 -24.72 9.32 9.18
N GLU A 23 -25.24 9.96 8.12
CA GLU A 23 -25.01 11.38 7.80
C GLU A 23 -23.54 11.76 7.66
N CYS A 24 -22.64 10.81 7.40
CA CYS A 24 -21.21 11.07 7.16
C CYS A 24 -20.94 11.60 5.74
N ARG A 25 -21.76 12.54 5.24
CA ARG A 25 -21.43 13.36 4.04
C ARG A 25 -20.06 14.02 4.18
N PHE A 26 -19.65 14.29 5.42
CA PHE A 26 -18.35 14.83 5.79
C PHE A 26 -17.19 14.00 5.25
N ILE A 27 -17.27 12.66 5.20
CA ILE A 27 -16.13 11.81 4.81
C ILE A 27 -15.96 11.78 3.28
N CYS A 28 -17.05 12.02 2.54
CA CYS A 28 -17.00 12.19 1.09
C CYS A 28 -16.34 13.52 0.68
N THR A 29 -16.38 14.56 1.52
CA THR A 29 -15.84 15.90 1.22
C THR A 29 -14.62 16.29 2.05
N ALA A 30 -14.29 15.52 3.09
CA ALA A 30 -13.20 15.84 4.02
C ALA A 30 -11.84 15.49 3.43
N THR A 31 -10.87 16.33 3.78
CA THR A 31 -9.45 16.12 3.52
C THR A 31 -8.91 14.98 4.40
N PHE A 32 -7.82 14.34 3.97
CA PHE A 32 -7.16 13.27 4.74
C PHE A 32 -6.85 13.65 6.20
N ALA A 33 -6.42 14.89 6.45
CA ALA A 33 -6.16 15.38 7.81
C ALA A 33 -7.44 15.47 8.66
N GLN A 34 -8.56 15.87 8.07
CA GLN A 34 -9.86 15.90 8.74
C GLN A 34 -10.37 14.49 9.04
N ILE A 35 -10.09 13.52 8.15
CA ILE A 35 -10.52 12.13 8.28
C ILE A 35 -9.65 11.34 9.26
N SER A 36 -8.32 11.50 9.23
CA SER A 36 -7.39 10.89 10.21
C SER A 36 -7.77 11.30 11.64
N ASN A 37 -8.05 12.59 11.85
CA ASN A 37 -8.53 13.10 13.12
C ASN A 37 -9.92 12.57 13.49
N LEU A 38 -10.81 12.34 12.52
CA LEU A 38 -12.14 11.78 12.75
C LEU A 38 -12.03 10.33 13.25
N ILE A 39 -11.25 9.48 12.57
CA ILE A 39 -11.06 8.05 12.96
C ILE A 39 -10.48 7.95 14.37
N LYS A 40 -9.54 8.84 14.72
CA LYS A 40 -8.93 8.92 16.04
C LYS A 40 -9.82 9.56 17.10
N SER A 41 -10.96 10.13 16.70
CA SER A 41 -11.88 10.75 17.65
C SER A 41 -12.70 9.67 18.36
N LYS A 42 -12.74 9.76 19.69
CA LYS A 42 -13.68 8.99 20.53
C LYS A 42 -15.15 9.14 20.11
N HIS A 43 -15.46 10.19 19.36
CA HIS A 43 -16.79 10.45 18.85
C HIS A 43 -17.21 9.46 17.77
N LEU A 44 -16.31 9.14 16.83
CA LEU A 44 -16.57 8.15 15.77
C LEU A 44 -16.66 6.75 16.37
N GLU A 45 -15.78 6.40 17.32
CA GLU A 45 -15.87 5.15 18.07
C GLU A 45 -17.24 4.99 18.76
N ASN A 46 -17.72 6.04 19.45
CA ASN A 46 -19.03 6.02 20.12
C ASN A 46 -20.20 5.91 19.14
N ILE A 47 -20.17 6.60 17.98
CA ILE A 47 -21.24 6.49 16.98
C ILE A 47 -21.26 5.09 16.38
N VAL A 48 -20.09 4.55 16.04
CA VAL A 48 -19.92 3.22 15.48
C VAL A 48 -20.39 2.16 16.48
N GLN A 49 -20.03 2.26 17.76
CA GLN A 49 -20.53 1.34 18.80
C GLN A 49 -22.06 1.34 18.93
N ASN A 50 -22.69 2.51 18.86
CA ASN A 50 -24.13 2.65 19.10
C ASN A 50 -24.98 2.34 17.86
N LYS A 51 -24.44 2.50 16.64
CA LYS A 51 -25.17 2.27 15.38
C LYS A 51 -24.77 1.00 14.64
N MET A 52 -23.65 0.35 14.98
CA MET A 52 -23.25 -0.89 14.30
C MET A 52 -24.13 -2.08 14.73
N PRO A 53 -24.62 -2.89 13.79
CA PRO A 53 -25.27 -4.14 14.12
C PRO A 53 -24.28 -5.07 14.84
N GLN A 54 -24.69 -5.67 15.96
CA GLN A 54 -23.81 -6.49 16.82
C GLN A 54 -23.11 -7.67 16.12
N ARG A 55 -23.56 -8.04 14.92
CA ARG A 55 -22.93 -9.07 14.08
C ARG A 55 -21.64 -8.62 13.39
N PHE A 56 -21.30 -7.34 13.42
CA PHE A 56 -20.10 -6.79 12.77
C PHE A 56 -18.98 -6.52 13.78
N SER A 57 -17.78 -6.94 13.44
CA SER A 57 -16.58 -6.62 14.23
C SER A 57 -16.18 -5.17 14.00
N MET A 58 -15.97 -4.43 15.09
CA MET A 58 -15.39 -3.08 15.06
C MET A 58 -14.04 -3.04 14.37
N LEU A 59 -13.21 -4.08 14.58
CA LEU A 59 -11.91 -4.18 13.93
C LEU A 59 -12.08 -4.23 12.41
N THR A 60 -12.99 -5.07 11.92
CA THR A 60 -13.29 -5.17 10.48
C THR A 60 -13.87 -3.88 9.91
N PHE A 61 -14.71 -3.17 10.68
CA PHE A 61 -15.21 -1.87 10.26
C PHE A 61 -14.07 -0.85 10.11
N MET A 62 -13.17 -0.76 11.09
CA MET A 62 -12.04 0.16 11.05
C MET A 62 -11.07 -0.20 9.93
N ASP A 63 -10.80 -1.49 9.69
CA ASP A 63 -9.98 -1.95 8.56
C ASP A 63 -10.56 -1.51 7.22
N ASN A 64 -11.88 -1.69 7.02
CA ASN A 64 -12.56 -1.26 5.81
C ASN A 64 -12.56 0.28 5.65
N ALA A 65 -12.76 1.02 6.75
CA ALA A 65 -12.68 2.47 6.75
C ALA A 65 -11.27 2.91 6.32
N ASN A 66 -10.23 2.39 6.97
CA ASN A 66 -8.85 2.72 6.67
C ASN A 66 -8.48 2.38 5.22
N PHE A 67 -8.93 1.23 4.70
CA PHE A 67 -8.73 0.84 3.30
C PHE A 67 -9.32 1.88 2.33
N LEU A 68 -10.58 2.26 2.51
CA LEU A 68 -11.28 3.19 1.62
C LEU A 68 -10.68 4.59 1.66
N LEU A 69 -10.28 5.04 2.85
CA LEU A 69 -9.70 6.35 3.06
C LEU A 69 -8.30 6.45 2.48
N SER A 70 -7.50 5.41 2.69
CA SER A 70 -6.19 5.23 2.07
C SER A 70 -6.29 5.27 0.54
N ARG A 71 -7.25 4.53 -0.02
CA ARG A 71 -7.52 4.49 -1.46
C ARG A 71 -7.94 5.86 -2.00
N LYS A 72 -8.86 6.53 -1.31
CA LYS A 72 -9.34 7.87 -1.68
C LYS A 72 -8.17 8.86 -1.69
N TYR A 73 -7.35 8.87 -0.65
CA TYR A 73 -6.18 9.75 -0.58
C TYR A 73 -5.22 9.54 -1.76
N SER A 74 -4.82 8.29 -2.03
CA SER A 74 -3.92 7.99 -3.15
C SER A 74 -4.51 8.45 -4.49
N SER A 75 -5.82 8.29 -4.68
CA SER A 75 -6.53 8.76 -5.88
C SER A 75 -6.60 10.29 -6.02
N GLU A 76 -6.57 11.02 -4.91
CA GLU A 76 -6.64 12.49 -4.88
C GLU A 76 -5.27 13.17 -4.98
N LEU A 77 -4.16 12.42 -4.90
CA LEU A 77 -2.82 12.96 -5.12
C LEU A 77 -2.76 13.73 -6.44
N THR A 78 -2.21 14.95 -6.44
CA THR A 78 -1.97 15.63 -7.72
C THR A 78 -0.98 14.81 -8.56
N ASN A 79 -1.12 14.80 -9.88
CA ASN A 79 -0.19 14.07 -10.76
C ASN A 79 1.26 14.46 -10.47
N ARG A 80 1.53 15.77 -10.31
CA ARG A 80 2.85 16.28 -9.94
C ARG A 80 3.37 15.66 -8.64
N LYS A 81 2.55 15.61 -7.59
CA LYS A 81 2.97 15.04 -6.30
C LYS A 81 3.19 13.54 -6.40
N TYR A 82 2.32 12.81 -7.09
CA TYR A 82 2.50 11.38 -7.34
C TYR A 82 3.83 11.12 -8.05
N HIS A 83 4.13 11.84 -9.15
CA HIS A 83 5.39 11.67 -9.88
C HIS A 83 6.59 11.94 -8.98
N GLN A 84 6.62 13.06 -8.25
CA GLN A 84 7.70 13.36 -7.30
C GLN A 84 7.94 12.24 -6.29
N LEU A 85 6.87 11.67 -5.72
CA LEU A 85 6.97 10.60 -4.74
C LEU A 85 7.43 9.28 -5.35
N ALA A 86 6.84 8.90 -6.49
CA ALA A 86 7.16 7.66 -7.19
C ALA A 86 8.59 7.69 -7.74
N ASP A 87 9.01 8.80 -8.35
CA ASP A 87 10.36 8.99 -8.87
C ASP A 87 11.39 8.89 -7.76
N ASN A 88 11.22 9.63 -6.66
CA ASN A 88 12.12 9.57 -5.50
C ASN A 88 12.21 8.14 -4.91
N THR A 89 11.09 7.42 -4.89
CA THR A 89 11.07 6.04 -4.37
C THR A 89 11.83 5.10 -5.29
N ILE A 90 11.59 5.17 -6.60
CA ILE A 90 12.27 4.31 -7.57
C ILE A 90 13.76 4.65 -7.63
N GLU A 91 14.16 5.92 -7.57
CA GLU A 91 15.56 6.33 -7.50
C GLU A 91 16.27 5.76 -6.27
N LYS A 92 15.63 5.79 -5.09
CA LYS A 92 16.17 5.16 -3.87
C LYS A 92 16.34 3.65 -4.02
N ILE A 93 15.36 2.97 -4.63
CA ILE A 93 15.43 1.53 -4.89
C ILE A 93 16.55 1.24 -5.88
N LEU A 94 16.63 1.98 -6.99
CA LEU A 94 17.66 1.85 -8.01
C LEU A 94 19.05 1.97 -7.38
N TYR A 95 19.30 3.03 -6.63
CA TYR A 95 20.58 3.24 -5.94
C TYR A 95 20.93 2.09 -4.99
N ALA A 96 19.94 1.57 -4.25
CA ALA A 96 20.16 0.42 -3.36
C ALA A 96 20.49 -0.87 -4.13
N LEU A 97 19.85 -1.09 -5.28
CA LEU A 97 20.10 -2.25 -6.13
C LEU A 97 21.46 -2.16 -6.83
N GLU A 98 21.83 -0.99 -7.36
CA GLU A 98 23.16 -0.74 -7.96
C GLU A 98 24.26 -1.00 -6.94
N ARG A 99 24.11 -0.46 -5.73
CA ARG A 99 25.05 -0.72 -4.64
C ARG A 99 25.14 -2.21 -4.30
N MET A 100 24.01 -2.92 -4.29
CA MET A 100 23.98 -4.36 -4.04
C MET A 100 24.67 -5.14 -5.18
N GLN A 101 24.52 -4.71 -6.43
CA GLN A 101 25.24 -5.27 -7.57
C GLN A 101 26.76 -5.14 -7.41
N ASP A 102 27.24 -3.98 -6.93
CA ASP A 102 28.65 -3.76 -6.62
C ASP A 102 29.16 -4.61 -5.44
N GLU A 103 28.33 -4.81 -4.41
CA GLU A 103 28.70 -5.59 -3.22
C GLU A 103 28.78 -7.11 -3.47
N TYR A 104 27.99 -7.63 -4.42
CA TYR A 104 27.90 -9.06 -4.73
C TYR A 104 28.14 -9.33 -6.24
N PRO A 105 29.34 -9.04 -6.78
CA PRO A 105 29.63 -9.18 -8.21
C PRO A 105 29.59 -10.62 -8.72
N GLU A 106 29.62 -11.62 -7.82
CA GLU A 106 29.45 -13.03 -8.15
C GLU A 106 28.00 -13.41 -8.44
N LYS A 107 27.04 -12.56 -8.09
CA LYS A 107 25.61 -12.77 -8.38
C LYS A 107 25.29 -12.18 -9.75
N THR A 108 24.59 -12.96 -10.57
CA THR A 108 24.05 -12.49 -11.85
C THR A 108 22.86 -11.57 -11.59
N MET A 109 23.14 -10.28 -11.42
CA MET A 109 22.14 -9.23 -11.28
C MET A 109 22.25 -8.27 -12.45
N ASP A 110 21.13 -8.00 -13.11
CA ASP A 110 21.03 -6.98 -14.16
C ASP A 110 19.88 -6.02 -13.82
N ILE A 111 20.15 -4.71 -13.91
CA ILE A 111 19.23 -3.66 -13.46
C ILE A 111 18.99 -2.71 -14.63
N GLU A 112 17.74 -2.59 -15.03
CA GLU A 112 17.32 -1.65 -16.08
C GLU A 112 16.21 -0.75 -15.56
N TYR A 113 16.36 0.57 -15.71
CA TYR A 113 15.28 1.52 -15.43
C TYR A 113 14.98 2.37 -16.67
N SER A 114 13.80 2.18 -17.24
CA SER A 114 13.36 2.86 -18.45
C SER A 114 11.87 3.15 -18.45
N GLN A 115 11.48 4.35 -18.89
CA GLN A 115 10.08 4.78 -19.02
C GLN A 115 9.21 4.52 -17.78
N GLY A 116 9.80 4.63 -16.59
CA GLY A 116 9.09 4.41 -15.34
C GLY A 116 8.89 2.94 -14.94
N VAL A 117 9.59 2.03 -15.62
CA VAL A 117 9.66 0.61 -15.29
C VAL A 117 11.09 0.30 -14.86
N LEU A 118 11.26 -0.18 -13.63
CA LEU A 118 12.50 -0.74 -13.12
C LEU A 118 12.40 -2.27 -13.18
N THR A 119 13.32 -2.89 -13.89
CA THR A 119 13.47 -4.33 -14.01
C THR A 119 14.75 -4.74 -13.30
N LEU A 120 14.67 -5.76 -12.44
CA LEU A 120 15.80 -6.41 -11.81
C LEU A 120 15.76 -7.89 -12.18
N ASP A 121 16.69 -8.34 -13.00
CA ASP A 121 16.87 -9.74 -13.35
C ASP A 121 17.89 -10.38 -12.41
N LEU A 122 17.48 -11.45 -11.72
CA LEU A 122 18.32 -12.23 -10.79
C LEU A 122 18.66 -13.61 -11.37
N GLY A 123 18.53 -13.80 -12.68
CA GLY A 123 18.81 -15.06 -13.37
C GLY A 123 17.84 -16.16 -12.96
N HIS A 124 18.34 -17.26 -12.39
CA HIS A 124 17.50 -18.41 -12.02
C HIS A 124 16.53 -18.13 -10.87
N TYR A 125 16.70 -17.03 -10.13
CA TYR A 125 15.76 -16.59 -9.09
C TYR A 125 14.56 -15.82 -9.66
N GLY A 126 14.57 -15.51 -10.95
CA GLY A 126 13.50 -14.80 -11.65
C GLY A 126 13.71 -13.28 -11.68
N THR A 127 12.68 -12.58 -12.15
CA THR A 127 12.76 -11.16 -12.49
C THR A 127 11.76 -10.35 -11.69
N TYR A 128 12.23 -9.29 -11.04
CA TYR A 128 11.41 -8.26 -10.42
C TYR A 128 11.07 -7.18 -11.44
N VAL A 129 9.82 -6.72 -11.43
CA VAL A 129 9.38 -5.58 -12.25
C VAL A 129 8.61 -4.60 -11.38
N LEU A 130 9.13 -3.39 -11.22
CA LEU A 130 8.48 -2.27 -10.56
C LEU A 130 8.04 -1.27 -11.62
N ASN A 131 6.76 -0.91 -11.64
CA ASN A 131 6.18 -0.05 -12.66
C ASN A 131 5.42 1.13 -12.02
N LYS A 132 5.78 2.36 -12.41
CA LYS A 132 5.01 3.56 -12.08
C LYS A 132 3.71 3.58 -12.88
N GLN A 133 2.60 3.28 -12.21
CA GLN A 133 1.27 3.32 -12.80
C GLN A 133 0.63 4.70 -12.59
N SER A 134 1.04 5.65 -13.42
CA SER A 134 0.59 7.05 -13.35
C SER A 134 -0.93 7.25 -13.41
N PRO A 135 -1.70 6.54 -14.25
CA PRO A 135 -3.16 6.70 -14.27
C PRO A 135 -3.81 6.34 -12.93
N ASN A 136 -3.26 5.35 -12.24
CA ASN A 136 -3.78 4.87 -10.96
C ASN A 136 -3.14 5.53 -9.74
N LYS A 137 -2.06 6.29 -9.94
CA LYS A 137 -1.21 6.87 -8.89
C LYS A 137 -0.68 5.80 -7.93
N GLN A 138 -0.20 4.69 -8.51
CA GLN A 138 0.32 3.54 -7.78
C GLN A 138 1.72 3.17 -8.22
N ILE A 139 2.40 2.34 -7.43
CA ILE A 139 3.55 1.54 -7.88
C ILE A 139 3.09 0.09 -7.93
N TRP A 140 3.27 -0.57 -9.07
CA TRP A 140 2.99 -1.99 -9.22
C TRP A 140 4.30 -2.76 -9.16
N VAL A 141 4.28 -3.87 -8.45
CA VAL A 141 5.44 -4.75 -8.32
C VAL A 141 5.04 -6.15 -8.75
N SER A 142 5.79 -6.73 -9.67
CA SER A 142 5.78 -8.16 -9.95
C SER A 142 7.00 -8.77 -9.29
N SER A 143 6.78 -9.57 -8.23
CA SER A 143 7.84 -10.32 -7.57
C SER A 143 7.80 -11.80 -8.01
N PRO A 144 8.96 -12.44 -8.24
CA PRO A 144 9.04 -13.88 -8.47
C PRO A 144 8.65 -14.70 -7.23
N ILE A 145 8.71 -14.12 -6.02
CA ILE A 145 8.35 -14.79 -4.76
C ILE A 145 6.88 -14.56 -4.43
N SER A 146 6.47 -13.28 -4.33
CA SER A 146 5.15 -12.91 -3.80
C SER A 146 4.11 -12.56 -4.86
N GLY A 147 4.50 -12.59 -6.14
CA GLY A 147 3.62 -12.28 -7.26
C GLY A 147 3.29 -10.79 -7.39
N PRO A 148 2.19 -10.43 -8.07
CA PRO A 148 1.84 -9.06 -8.33
C PRO A 148 1.22 -8.35 -7.11
N LYS A 149 1.77 -7.20 -6.74
CA LYS A 149 1.26 -6.31 -5.70
C LYS A 149 1.10 -4.88 -6.24
N ARG A 150 0.17 -4.12 -5.66
CA ARG A 150 -0.13 -2.73 -6.05
C ARG A 150 -0.09 -1.86 -4.80
N TYR A 151 0.80 -0.89 -4.79
CA TYR A 151 1.03 -0.04 -3.64
C TYR A 151 0.44 1.34 -3.84
N ASP A 152 -0.23 1.83 -2.80
CA ASP A 152 -0.82 3.16 -2.69
C ASP A 152 0.03 4.00 -1.74
N TRP A 153 0.19 5.28 -2.04
CA TRP A 153 0.97 6.16 -1.16
C TRP A 153 0.11 6.68 -0.03
N ILE A 154 0.47 6.31 1.20
CA ILE A 154 -0.27 6.66 2.42
C ILE A 154 0.61 7.56 3.29
N PRO A 155 0.13 8.74 3.73
CA PRO A 155 0.87 9.60 4.65
C PRO A 155 1.02 8.89 6.00
N SER A 156 2.23 8.96 6.56
CA SER A 156 2.46 8.56 7.95
C SER A 156 2.44 9.80 8.84
N GLU A 157 1.89 9.69 10.05
CA GLU A 157 2.03 10.75 11.04
C GLU A 157 3.39 10.61 11.73
N GLY A 158 4.25 11.61 11.53
CA GLY A 158 5.54 11.71 12.22
C GLY A 158 6.77 11.49 11.33
N GLU A 159 6.63 10.78 10.21
CA GLU A 159 7.64 10.76 9.16
C GLU A 159 7.35 11.90 8.18
N LYS A 160 8.38 12.67 7.81
CA LYS A 160 8.25 13.76 6.82
C LYS A 160 7.77 13.25 5.44
N ASP A 161 7.80 11.94 5.23
CA ASP A 161 7.37 11.23 4.04
C ASP A 161 6.39 10.10 4.43
N GLY A 162 5.39 9.85 3.58
CA GLY A 162 4.49 8.70 3.67
C GLY A 162 5.15 7.38 3.25
N LYS A 163 4.35 6.32 3.14
CA LYS A 163 4.79 4.97 2.74
C LYS A 163 3.94 4.42 1.62
N TRP A 164 4.56 3.60 0.76
CA TRP A 164 3.86 2.80 -0.24
C TRP A 164 3.33 1.53 0.43
N ILE A 165 2.01 1.41 0.56
CA ILE A 165 1.34 0.32 1.28
C ILE A 165 0.51 -0.51 0.33
N TYR A 166 0.63 -1.83 0.43
CA TYR A 166 -0.27 -2.77 -0.22
C TYR A 166 -1.51 -2.96 0.64
N LEU A 167 -2.62 -2.36 0.23
CA LEU A 167 -3.83 -2.28 1.06
C LEU A 167 -4.50 -3.63 1.36
N ARG A 168 -4.09 -4.74 0.70
CA ARG A 168 -4.68 -6.07 0.96
C ARG A 168 -4.17 -6.69 2.26
N ASP A 169 -2.88 -6.52 2.54
CA ASP A 169 -2.20 -7.14 3.68
C ASP A 169 -1.46 -6.13 4.56
N ASN A 170 -1.58 -4.83 4.25
CA ASN A 170 -0.87 -3.71 4.88
C ASN A 170 0.66 -3.81 4.79
N GLY A 171 1.19 -4.60 3.86
CA GLY A 171 2.63 -4.71 3.61
C GLY A 171 3.21 -3.41 3.05
N VAL A 172 4.37 -3.01 3.58
CA VAL A 172 5.12 -1.86 3.08
C VAL A 172 6.03 -2.31 1.93
N LEU A 173 6.07 -1.53 0.85
CA LEU A 173 6.89 -1.83 -0.34
C LEU A 173 8.35 -2.11 0.01
N GLU A 174 8.96 -1.20 0.80
CA GLU A 174 10.37 -1.29 1.19
C GLU A 174 10.66 -2.56 1.99
N ASP A 175 9.79 -2.92 2.93
CA ASP A 175 9.95 -4.11 3.76
C ASP A 175 9.77 -5.39 2.93
N SER A 176 8.81 -5.40 1.99
CA SER A 176 8.60 -6.53 1.08
C SER A 176 9.81 -6.76 0.19
N LEU A 177 10.38 -5.70 -0.39
CA LEU A 177 11.59 -5.83 -1.23
C LEU A 177 12.80 -6.26 -0.41
N LYS A 178 13.04 -5.65 0.75
CA LYS A 178 14.18 -6.00 1.61
C LYS A 178 14.12 -7.44 2.09
N SER A 179 12.97 -7.90 2.55
CA SER A 179 12.81 -9.28 3.04
C SER A 179 13.01 -10.31 1.93
N GLU A 180 12.41 -10.08 0.76
CA GLU A 180 12.51 -11.00 -0.38
C GLU A 180 13.93 -11.01 -0.99
N LEU A 181 14.56 -9.85 -1.18
CA LEU A 181 15.93 -9.78 -1.70
C LEU A 181 16.94 -10.41 -0.74
N LYS A 182 16.73 -10.23 0.57
CA LYS A 182 17.52 -10.89 1.60
C LYS A 182 17.38 -12.43 1.53
N GLU A 183 16.19 -12.94 1.24
CA GLU A 183 15.97 -14.39 1.08
C GLU A 183 16.72 -14.94 -0.14
N ILE A 184 16.76 -14.20 -1.26
CA ILE A 184 17.43 -14.62 -2.50
C ILE A 184 18.96 -14.52 -2.40
N ILE A 185 19.45 -13.38 -1.92
CA ILE A 185 20.89 -13.04 -2.01
C ILE A 185 21.65 -13.57 -0.77
N GLY A 186 20.96 -13.73 0.36
CA GLY A 186 21.53 -14.05 1.67
C GLY A 186 21.53 -12.84 2.59
N ASP A 187 22.05 -12.98 3.83
CA ASP A 187 22.17 -11.84 4.75
C ASP A 187 22.96 -10.70 4.10
N LEU A 188 22.26 -9.62 3.74
CA LEU A 188 22.84 -8.31 3.46
C LEU A 188 23.63 -7.90 4.72
N LYS A 189 24.96 -8.00 4.67
CA LYS A 189 25.84 -7.64 5.79
C LYS A 189 25.95 -6.14 5.99
#